data_AF-A0A7G6SIZ0-F1
#
_entry.id   AF-A0A7G6SIZ0-F1
#
_cell.length_a   1.000
_cell.length_b   1.000
_cell.length_c   1.000
_cell.angle_alpha   90.00
_cell.angle_beta   90.00
_cell.angle_gamma   90.00
#
_symmetry.space_group_name_H-M   'P 1'
#
loop_
_entity.id
_entity.type
_entity.pdbx_description
1 polymer ?
#
loop_
_entity_poly.entity_id
_entity_poly.type
_entity_poly.pdbx_seq_one_letter_code
_entity_poly.pdbx_strand_id
1 'polypeptide(L)' 'MIGMIVRLNVKEGKSAEFERVFTMEAQSVRTNELGNHLYELFKSRIQPPAASCSARTI' A
#
# COMPACT_ATOMS: atom_id res chain seq x y z
N MET A 1 -11.11 16.49 2.54
CA MET A 1 -10.05 15.61 2.02
C MET A 1 -9.09 15.31 3.15
N ILE A 2 -8.73 14.03 3.36
CA ILE A 2 -7.93 13.59 4.51
C ILE A 2 -6.73 12.80 3.99
N GLY A 3 -5.54 13.34 4.21
CA GLY A 3 -4.30 12.64 3.90
C GLY A 3 -3.91 11.66 5.02
N MET A 4 -3.60 10.42 4.66
CA MET A 4 -3.10 9.39 5.57
C MET A 4 -1.87 8.68 4.97
N ILE A 5 -0.90 8.36 5.83
CA ILE A 5 0.23 7.50 5.49
C ILE A 5 0.28 6.36 6.50
N VAL A 6 0.17 5.13 6.03
CA VAL A 6 0.19 3.93 6.86
C VAL A 6 1.48 3.17 6.58
N ARG A 7 2.25 2.86 7.63
CA ARG A 7 3.42 1.97 7.54
C ARG A 7 2.99 0.54 7.81
N LEU A 8 3.31 -0.37 6.90
CA LEU A 8 2.96 -1.77 6.95
C LEU A 8 4.23 -2.61 7.07
N ASN A 9 4.30 -3.44 8.12
CA ASN A 9 5.34 -4.45 8.27
C ASN A 9 4.90 -5.70 7.51
N VAL A 10 5.59 -6.03 6.42
CA VAL A 10 5.30 -7.22 5.64
C VAL A 10 6.03 -8.41 6.26
N LYS A 11 5.41 -9.58 6.30
CA LYS A 11 6.09 -10.78 6.80
C LYS A 11 7.27 -11.14 5.88
N GLU A 12 8.34 -11.65 6.47
CA GLU A 12 9.49 -12.14 5.71
C GLU A 12 9.04 -13.21 4.69
N GLY A 13 9.60 -13.14 3.48
CA GLY A 13 9.23 -14.02 2.36
C GLY A 13 7.85 -13.78 1.75
N LYS A 14 7.06 -12.80 2.25
CA LYS A 14 5.69 -12.53 1.77
C LYS A 14 5.54 -11.29 0.90
N SER A 15 6.63 -10.59 0.55
CA SER A 15 6.56 -9.34 -0.23
C SER A 15 5.84 -9.49 -1.57
N ALA A 16 6.16 -10.54 -2.35
CA ALA A 16 5.51 -10.74 -3.66
C ALA A 16 4.00 -11.03 -3.55
N GLU A 17 3.60 -11.83 -2.55
CA GLU A 17 2.19 -12.12 -2.29
C GLU A 17 1.44 -10.87 -1.83
N PHE A 18 2.05 -10.10 -0.92
CA PHE A 18 1.52 -8.84 -0.43
C PHE A 18 1.31 -7.82 -1.56
N GLU A 19 2.32 -7.61 -2.40
CA GLU A 19 2.23 -6.68 -3.53
C GLU A 19 1.13 -7.09 -4.50
N ARG A 20 1.00 -8.37 -4.81
CA ARG A 20 -0.08 -8.89 -5.69
C ARG A 20 -1.47 -8.61 -5.12
N VAL A 21 -1.67 -8.88 -3.83
CA VAL A 21 -2.96 -8.63 -3.17
C VAL A 21 -3.27 -7.14 -3.09
N PHE A 22 -2.27 -6.31 -2.73
CA PHE A 22 -2.45 -4.86 -2.65
C PHE A 22 -2.80 -4.25 -4.01
N THR A 23 -2.19 -4.72 -5.11
CA THR A 23 -2.53 -4.25 -6.46
C THR A 23 -3.98 -4.55 -6.82
N MET A 24 -4.47 -5.75 -6.51
CA MET A 24 -5.88 -6.12 -6.74
C MET A 24 -6.82 -5.24 -5.91
N GLU A 25 -6.49 -5.02 -4.64
CA GLU A 25 -7.30 -4.18 -3.74
C GLU A 25 -7.30 -2.72 -4.20
N ALA A 26 -6.14 -2.17 -4.57
CA ALA A 26 -6.02 -0.80 -5.08
C ALA A 26 -6.90 -0.55 -6.31
N GLN A 27 -7.05 -1.55 -7.19
CA GLN A 27 -7.97 -1.46 -8.33
C GLN A 27 -9.44 -1.41 -7.86
N SER A 28 -9.80 -2.24 -6.88
CA SER A 28 -11.14 -2.24 -6.29
C SER A 28 -11.47 -0.91 -5.62
N VAL A 29 -10.55 -0.38 -4.80
CA VAL A 29 -10.69 0.93 -4.13
C VAL A 29 -10.90 2.04 -5.15
N ARG A 30 -10.07 2.11 -6.20
CA ARG A 30 -10.21 3.14 -7.25
C ARG A 30 -11.52 3.06 -8.01
N THR A 31 -12.11 1.88 -8.12
CA THR A 31 -13.38 1.67 -8.83
C THR A 31 -14.59 2.00 -7.96
N ASN A 32 -14.51 1.66 -6.67
CA ASN A 32 -15.67 1.63 -5.78
C ASN A 32 -15.71 2.79 -4.76
N GLU A 33 -14.57 3.41 -4.46
CA GLU A 33 -14.45 4.47 -3.46
C GLU A 33 -14.20 5.82 -4.13
N LEU A 34 -15.24 6.42 -4.73
CA LEU A 34 -15.11 7.69 -5.47
C LEU A 34 -14.60 8.87 -4.62
N GLY A 35 -14.72 8.78 -3.29
CA GLY A 35 -14.17 9.76 -2.34
C GLY A 35 -12.69 9.54 -1.99
N ASN A 36 -12.07 8.48 -2.50
CA ASN A 36 -10.67 8.16 -2.30
C ASN A 36 -9.87 8.67 -3.50
N HIS A 37 -9.12 9.76 -3.31
CA HIS A 37 -8.47 10.47 -4.41
C HIS A 37 -7.04 9.97 -4.67
N LEU A 38 -6.44 9.28 -3.70
CA LEU A 38 -5.15 8.62 -3.87
C LEU A 38 -5.14 7.31 -3.07
N TYR A 39 -4.72 6.22 -3.70
CA TYR A 39 -4.44 4.96 -3.00
C TYR A 39 -3.23 4.29 -3.68
N GLU A 40 -2.07 4.36 -3.03
CA GLU A 40 -0.79 3.97 -3.64
C GLU A 40 0.20 3.37 -2.63
N LEU A 41 0.98 2.39 -3.08
CA LEU A 41 1.99 1.67 -2.30
C LEU A 41 3.39 2.18 -2.63
N PHE A 42 4.18 2.50 -1.60
CA PHE A 42 5.57 2.88 -1.73
C PHE A 42 6.47 1.92 -0.95
N LYS A 43 7.61 1.55 -1.53
CA LYS A 43 8.65 0.76 -0.85
C LYS A 43 9.59 1.70 -0.10
N SER A 44 9.93 1.35 1.14
CA SER A 44 10.96 2.06 1.88
C SER A 44 12.33 1.88 1.23
N ARG A 45 13.13 2.96 1.25
CA ARG A 45 14.52 2.96 0.72
C ARG A 45 15.58 2.76 1.81
N ILE A 46 15.16 2.80 3.07
CA ILE A 46 16.05 2.83 4.25
C ILE A 46 15.92 1.55 5.07
N GLN A 47 14.80 0.85 4.94
CA GLN A 47 14.56 -0.44 5.57
C GLN A 47 14.70 -1.57 4.54
N PRO A 48 15.27 -2.72 4.93
CA PRO A 48 15.36 -3.87 4.04
C PRO A 48 13.96 -4.25 3.52
N PRO A 49 13.84 -4.85 2.32
CA PRO A 49 12.56 -5.07 1.62
C PRO A 49 11.51 -5.89 2.37
N ALA A 50 11.86 -6.49 3.51
CA ALA A 50 10.94 -7.15 4.44
C ALA A 50 10.28 -6.20 5.47
N ALA A 51 10.70 -4.94 5.62
CA ALA A 51 10.41 -4.17 6.83
C ALA A 51 9.55 -2.91 6.67
N SER A 52 9.28 -2.39 5.47
CA SER A 52 8.17 -1.42 5.33
C SER A 52 7.72 -1.17 3.90
N CYS A 53 6.41 -1.34 3.69
CA CYS A 53 5.69 -0.63 2.65
C CYS A 53 4.85 0.47 3.30
N SER A 54 4.79 1.64 2.68
CA SER A 54 3.86 2.69 3.10
C SER A 54 2.73 2.83 2.10
N ALA A 55 1.48 2.69 2.56
CA ALA A 55 0.30 3.03 1.79
C ALA A 55 -0.02 4.52 2.01
N ARG A 56 -0.25 5.26 0.93
CA ARG A 56 -0.69 6.65 0.97
C ARG A 56 -2.14 6.75 0.53
N THR A 57 -2.93 7.48 1.31
CA THR A 57 -4.32 7.80 1.01
C THR A 57 -4.53 9.31 1.06
N ILE A 58 -5.26 9.91 0.10
CA ILE A 58 -5.64 11.35 0.09
C ILE A 58 -7.12 11.48 -0.27
#